data_AF-A0A2C9L8C5-F1
#
_entry.id   AF-A0A2C9L8C5-F1
#
_cell.length_a   1.000
_cell.length_b   1.000
_cell.length_c   1.000
_cell.angle_alpha   90.00
_cell.angle_beta   90.00
_cell.angle_gamma   90.00
#
_symmetry.space_group_name_H-M   'P 1'
#
loop_
_entity.id
_entity.type
_entity.pdbx_description
1 polymer ?
#
loop_
_entity_poly.entity_id
_entity_poly.type
_entity_poly.pdbx_seq_one_letter_code
_entity_poly.pdbx_strand_id
1 'polypeptide(L)'
;KQNIIRPFNIELPYMEPLLKHVFTLLNIDSAKYWIMISTPQNLADSIKKGLMDHLVDRFHMRGVCMVQQSLLSLYSYKATTGIILDIGHRIEVLPIFEGFVIEGGVARCPFGGQKVQESLTISLLENNYKFSSITEQWLVRYIMEQSCYVAIDYEQELEWCKTKPDTLKTSVNLSKLNLPDGSYLSVQHDISRFKSPEGFFNVDMWELDYPTLHKLYQTCLDLLRAVLNINLNCTEFIEGELLGASAVLNANKPNGGNTKQNVESTNPSERFLVLPCLDNNHNSLWVYITILLKSHPYLHMCLLLSMGQLCMAWFVIRAVYLSGGVTMLPGFPERLERELTKLAPPGVPVEIHAAPQRYHCAYIGAAAVALMPQFEQMAISLEEWKRESVRAFKKWQAPTS
;
A
#
# COMPACT_ATOMS: atom_id res chain seq x y z
N LYS A 1 -21.05 -17.65 30.30
CA LYS A 1 -19.87 -16.87 29.89
C LYS A 1 -20.18 -16.31 28.52
N GLN A 2 -20.31 -14.99 28.37
CA GLN A 2 -20.43 -14.40 27.03
C GLN A 2 -19.13 -14.71 26.31
N ASN A 3 -19.21 -15.38 25.16
CA ASN A 3 -18.03 -15.63 24.33
C ASN A 3 -17.63 -14.28 23.71
N ILE A 4 -16.63 -13.64 24.28
CA ILE A 4 -16.08 -12.38 23.77
C ILE A 4 -15.24 -12.74 22.54
N ILE A 5 -15.81 -12.53 21.35
CA ILE A 5 -15.07 -12.63 20.09
C ILE A 5 -14.02 -11.53 20.11
N ARG A 6 -12.74 -11.91 20.00
CA ARG A 6 -11.66 -10.93 20.00
C ARG A 6 -11.48 -10.34 18.60
N PRO A 7 -11.34 -9.01 18.46
CA PRO A 7 -11.03 -8.40 17.19
C PRO A 7 -9.77 -9.02 16.58
N PHE A 8 -9.78 -9.24 15.26
CA PHE A 8 -8.64 -9.73 14.45
C PHE A 8 -8.20 -11.17 14.69
N ASN A 9 -8.94 -11.94 15.48
CA ASN A 9 -8.71 -13.37 15.63
C ASN A 9 -9.69 -14.17 14.77
N ILE A 10 -9.18 -15.14 14.02
CA ILE A 10 -10.00 -16.11 13.30
C ILE A 10 -10.37 -17.22 14.25
N GLU A 11 -11.56 -17.13 14.82
CA GLU A 11 -12.10 -18.13 15.75
C GLU A 11 -12.81 -19.23 14.96
N LEU A 12 -12.06 -20.28 14.62
CA LEU A 12 -12.50 -21.42 13.80
C LEU A 12 -13.89 -22.00 14.18
N PRO A 13 -14.27 -22.14 15.46
CA PRO A 13 -15.59 -22.68 15.83
C PRO A 13 -16.79 -21.87 15.30
N TYR A 14 -16.63 -20.57 15.05
CA TYR A 14 -17.69 -19.71 14.52
C TYR A 14 -17.71 -19.63 13.00
N MET A 15 -16.67 -20.15 12.32
CA MET A 15 -16.58 -20.10 10.86
C MET A 15 -17.64 -20.96 10.20
N GLU A 16 -17.91 -22.15 10.73
CA GLU A 16 -18.93 -23.06 10.17
C GLU A 16 -20.35 -22.45 10.16
N PRO A 17 -20.91 -21.99 11.31
CA PRO A 17 -22.25 -21.40 11.30
C PRO A 17 -22.31 -20.13 10.45
N LEU A 18 -21.24 -19.33 10.43
CA LEU A 18 -21.17 -18.13 9.62
C LEU A 18 -21.21 -18.46 8.12
N LEU A 19 -20.36 -19.37 7.65
CA LEU A 19 -20.31 -19.78 6.25
C LEU A 19 -21.62 -20.45 5.82
N LYS A 20 -22.20 -21.29 6.66
CA LYS A 20 -23.51 -21.89 6.42
C LYS A 20 -24.59 -20.83 6.24
N HIS A 21 -24.60 -19.80 7.08
CA HIS A 21 -25.53 -18.69 6.96
C HIS A 21 -25.31 -17.92 5.64
N VAL A 22 -24.06 -17.63 5.28
CA VAL A 22 -23.71 -16.96 4.02
C VAL A 22 -24.15 -17.77 2.80
N PHE A 23 -23.87 -19.07 2.73
CA PHE A 23 -24.30 -19.90 1.60
C PHE A 23 -25.82 -20.02 1.51
N THR A 24 -26.51 -20.02 2.64
CA THR A 24 -27.97 -19.98 2.68
C THR A 24 -28.51 -18.65 2.13
N LEU A 25 -27.91 -17.52 2.53
CA LEU A 25 -28.29 -16.18 2.02
C LEU A 25 -28.04 -16.05 0.52
N LEU A 26 -26.93 -16.61 0.02
CA LEU A 26 -26.59 -16.63 -1.39
C LEU A 26 -27.38 -17.67 -2.20
N ASN A 27 -28.12 -18.56 -1.52
CA ASN A 27 -28.85 -19.67 -2.12
C ASN A 27 -27.98 -20.54 -3.05
N ILE A 28 -26.78 -20.90 -2.59
CA ILE A 28 -25.82 -21.71 -3.34
C ILE A 28 -25.52 -23.05 -2.66
N ASP A 29 -25.22 -24.05 -3.49
CA ASP A 29 -24.67 -25.32 -3.06
C ASP A 29 -23.14 -25.24 -3.05
N SER A 30 -22.53 -25.21 -1.86
CA SER A 30 -21.09 -25.00 -1.68
C SER A 30 -20.23 -26.00 -2.45
N ALA A 31 -20.71 -27.23 -2.66
CA ALA A 31 -19.96 -28.27 -3.34
C ALA A 31 -19.68 -27.98 -4.84
N LYS A 32 -20.43 -27.04 -5.44
CA LYS A 32 -20.30 -26.69 -6.85
C LYS A 32 -19.33 -25.53 -7.11
N TYR A 33 -18.87 -24.86 -6.07
CA TYR A 33 -18.09 -23.63 -6.21
C TYR A 33 -16.66 -23.80 -5.71
N TRP A 34 -15.79 -22.99 -6.29
CA TRP A 34 -14.49 -22.64 -5.72
C TRP A 34 -14.68 -21.41 -4.83
N ILE A 35 -13.88 -21.29 -3.78
CA ILE A 35 -13.91 -20.13 -2.89
C ILE A 35 -12.56 -19.44 -2.83
N MET A 36 -12.57 -18.10 -2.90
CA MET A 36 -11.41 -17.27 -2.63
C MET A 36 -11.58 -16.55 -1.30
N ILE A 37 -10.54 -16.56 -0.47
CA ILE A 37 -10.53 -15.92 0.84
C ILE A 37 -9.40 -14.91 0.87
N SER A 38 -9.74 -13.66 1.15
CA SER A 38 -8.76 -12.62 1.47
C SER A 38 -8.18 -12.90 2.86
N THR A 39 -6.86 -13.05 2.96
CA THR A 39 -6.16 -13.32 4.22
C THR A 39 -5.25 -12.16 4.60
N PRO A 40 -4.94 -11.97 5.89
CA PRO A 40 -3.81 -11.15 6.29
C PRO A 40 -2.49 -11.78 5.80
N GLN A 41 -1.42 -10.99 5.75
CA GLN A 41 -0.11 -11.42 5.25
C GLN A 41 0.45 -12.63 6.00
N ASN A 42 0.44 -12.57 7.34
CA ASN A 42 1.05 -13.58 8.21
C ASN A 42 -0.02 -14.48 8.83
N LEU A 43 -0.73 -15.24 8.00
CA LEU A 43 -1.67 -16.24 8.49
C LEU A 43 -0.92 -17.54 8.85
N ALA A 44 -1.00 -17.96 10.10
CA ALA A 44 -0.36 -19.20 10.56
C ALA A 44 -0.92 -20.42 9.84
N ASP A 45 -0.06 -21.39 9.50
CA ASP A 45 -0.46 -22.60 8.79
C ASP A 45 -1.46 -23.46 9.58
N SER A 46 -1.45 -23.37 10.91
CA SER A 46 -2.47 -23.99 11.78
C SER A 46 -3.87 -23.42 11.52
N ILE A 47 -3.97 -22.11 11.30
CA ILE A 47 -5.24 -21.43 10.99
C ILE A 47 -5.64 -21.72 9.55
N LYS A 48 -4.69 -21.70 8.59
CA LYS A 48 -4.95 -22.10 7.21
C LYS A 48 -5.51 -23.52 7.14
N LYS A 49 -4.89 -24.47 7.85
CA LYS A 49 -5.38 -25.83 7.96
C LYS A 49 -6.79 -25.86 8.54
N GLY A 50 -7.02 -25.18 9.66
CA GLY A 50 -8.34 -25.08 10.25
C GLY A 50 -9.40 -24.56 9.26
N LEU A 51 -9.10 -23.54 8.47
CA LEU A 51 -9.99 -23.04 7.43
C LEU A 51 -10.24 -24.09 6.33
N MET A 52 -9.19 -24.78 5.87
CA MET A 52 -9.31 -25.85 4.88
C MET A 52 -10.18 -27.01 5.38
N ASP A 53 -9.99 -27.45 6.63
CA ASP A 53 -10.78 -28.52 7.25
C ASP A 53 -12.29 -28.17 7.23
N HIS A 54 -12.66 -26.89 7.43
CA HIS A 54 -14.05 -26.47 7.31
C HIS A 54 -14.50 -26.40 5.85
N LEU A 55 -13.78 -25.69 4.98
CA LEU A 55 -14.23 -25.41 3.61
C LEU A 55 -14.26 -26.65 2.72
N VAL A 56 -13.23 -27.48 2.84
CA VAL A 56 -13.04 -28.65 1.98
C VAL A 56 -13.65 -29.89 2.62
N ASP A 57 -13.38 -30.16 3.90
CA ASP A 57 -13.84 -31.41 4.52
C ASP A 57 -15.28 -31.35 5.03
N ARG A 58 -15.78 -30.17 5.46
CA ARG A 58 -17.19 -30.01 5.88
C ARG A 58 -18.10 -29.52 4.75
N PHE A 59 -17.70 -28.47 4.04
CA PHE A 59 -18.53 -27.86 2.98
C PHE A 59 -18.32 -28.46 1.59
N HIS A 60 -17.36 -29.38 1.44
CA HIS A 60 -17.07 -30.09 0.19
C HIS A 60 -16.84 -29.19 -1.03
N MET A 61 -16.29 -27.99 -0.80
CA MET A 61 -15.95 -27.04 -1.86
C MET A 61 -15.00 -27.66 -2.88
N ARG A 62 -15.11 -27.25 -4.16
CA ARG A 62 -14.26 -27.79 -5.24
C ARG A 62 -12.79 -27.46 -5.04
N GLY A 63 -12.53 -26.27 -4.50
CA GLY A 63 -11.21 -25.85 -4.08
C GLY A 63 -11.23 -24.49 -3.40
N VAL A 64 -10.12 -24.18 -2.75
CA VAL A 64 -9.94 -22.96 -1.95
C VAL A 64 -8.72 -22.22 -2.48
N CYS A 65 -8.81 -20.90 -2.58
CA CYS A 65 -7.68 -20.03 -2.85
C CYS A 65 -7.57 -18.99 -1.74
N MET A 66 -6.42 -18.91 -1.08
CA MET A 66 -6.15 -17.89 -0.06
C MET A 66 -5.18 -16.87 -0.65
N VAL A 67 -5.57 -15.60 -0.68
CA VAL A 67 -4.76 -14.52 -1.26
C VAL A 67 -4.70 -13.35 -0.29
N GLN A 68 -3.55 -12.69 -0.20
CA GLN A 68 -3.39 -11.55 0.70
C GLN A 68 -4.31 -10.39 0.33
N GLN A 69 -4.97 -9.80 1.33
CA GLN A 69 -5.89 -8.67 1.17
C GLN A 69 -5.25 -7.50 0.40
N SER A 70 -4.03 -7.10 0.76
CA SER A 70 -3.33 -5.97 0.14
C SER A 70 -3.02 -6.20 -1.34
N LEU A 71 -2.69 -7.45 -1.70
CA LEU A 71 -2.44 -7.84 -3.10
C LEU A 71 -3.73 -7.77 -3.92
N LEU A 72 -4.84 -8.26 -3.35
CA LEU A 72 -6.15 -8.12 -3.98
C LEU A 72 -6.53 -6.63 -4.14
N SER A 73 -6.26 -5.79 -3.15
CA SER A 73 -6.48 -4.35 -3.27
C SER A 73 -5.71 -3.75 -4.45
N LEU A 74 -4.47 -4.16 -4.70
CA LEU A 74 -3.69 -3.70 -5.86
C LEU A 74 -4.34 -4.12 -7.19
N TYR A 75 -4.83 -5.36 -7.27
CA TYR A 75 -5.50 -5.85 -8.48
C TYR A 75 -6.79 -5.08 -8.81
N SER A 76 -7.46 -4.48 -7.82
CA SER A 76 -8.61 -3.60 -8.10
C SER A 76 -8.23 -2.34 -8.89
N TYR A 77 -6.98 -1.90 -8.78
CA TYR A 77 -6.41 -0.80 -9.56
C TYR A 77 -5.90 -1.22 -10.94
N LYS A 78 -6.05 -2.52 -11.31
CA LYS A 78 -5.48 -3.09 -12.54
C LYS A 78 -3.96 -2.92 -12.62
N ALA A 79 -3.30 -2.90 -11.46
CA ALA A 79 -1.86 -2.79 -11.32
C ALA A 79 -1.29 -4.08 -10.73
N THR A 80 -0.01 -4.34 -11.01
CA THR A 80 0.75 -5.48 -10.47
C THR A 80 1.99 -5.03 -9.68
N THR A 81 2.36 -3.75 -9.80
CA THR A 81 3.55 -3.15 -9.16
C THR A 81 3.19 -1.80 -8.55
N GLY A 82 3.74 -1.51 -7.37
CA GLY A 82 3.56 -0.26 -6.64
C GLY A 82 3.58 -0.47 -5.12
N ILE A 83 3.40 0.61 -4.36
CA ILE A 83 3.26 0.54 -2.91
C ILE A 83 1.77 0.62 -2.56
N ILE A 84 1.25 -0.40 -1.89
CA ILE A 84 -0.09 -0.38 -1.30
C ILE A 84 -0.01 0.22 0.10
N LEU A 85 -0.84 1.23 0.34
CA LEU A 85 -1.07 1.80 1.65
C LEU A 85 -2.48 1.41 2.11
N ASP A 86 -2.58 0.33 2.89
CA ASP A 86 -3.85 -0.17 3.42
C ASP A 86 -4.10 0.41 4.82
N ILE A 87 -5.09 1.31 4.93
CA ILE A 87 -5.43 2.00 6.18
C ILE A 87 -6.85 1.64 6.58
N GLY A 88 -6.92 0.61 7.41
CA GLY A 88 -8.12 0.23 8.13
C GLY A 88 -7.97 0.58 9.60
N HIS A 89 -8.23 -0.41 10.45
CA HIS A 89 -7.96 -0.31 11.88
C HIS A 89 -6.46 -0.27 12.21
N ARG A 90 -5.63 -0.81 11.32
CA ARG A 90 -4.17 -0.73 11.33
C ARG A 90 -3.71 -0.11 10.03
N ILE A 91 -2.46 0.34 10.00
CA ILE A 91 -1.80 0.84 8.79
C ILE A 91 -0.79 -0.21 8.33
N GLU A 92 -0.85 -0.58 7.07
CA GLU A 92 0.16 -1.40 6.42
C GLU A 92 0.66 -0.72 5.15
N VAL A 93 1.99 -0.64 5.00
CA VAL A 93 2.68 -0.15 3.81
C VAL A 93 3.39 -1.33 3.17
N LEU A 94 2.90 -1.76 2.01
CA LEU A 94 3.37 -2.96 1.34
C LEU A 94 3.89 -2.65 -0.05
N PRO A 95 5.19 -2.80 -0.30
CA PRO A 95 5.73 -2.73 -1.64
C PRO A 95 5.47 -4.04 -2.38
N ILE A 96 4.88 -3.92 -3.57
CA ILE A 96 4.52 -5.05 -4.43
C ILE A 96 5.20 -4.86 -5.79
N PHE A 97 5.84 -5.90 -6.29
CA PHE A 97 6.45 -5.93 -7.60
C PHE A 97 5.99 -7.17 -8.36
N GLU A 98 5.37 -6.98 -9.53
CA GLU A 98 4.86 -8.05 -10.39
C GLU A 98 3.99 -9.09 -9.64
N GLY A 99 3.17 -8.63 -8.70
CA GLY A 99 2.29 -9.47 -7.90
C GLY A 99 2.94 -10.12 -6.68
N PHE A 100 4.24 -9.86 -6.42
CA PHE A 100 4.95 -10.35 -5.24
C PHE A 100 5.16 -9.23 -4.23
N VAL A 101 4.83 -9.51 -2.96
CA VAL A 101 5.12 -8.60 -1.85
C VAL A 101 6.60 -8.70 -1.50
N ILE A 102 7.29 -7.56 -1.48
CA ILE A 102 8.69 -7.50 -1.04
C ILE A 102 8.70 -7.45 0.49
N GLU A 103 8.70 -8.63 1.12
CA GLU A 103 8.59 -8.81 2.59
C GLU A 103 9.57 -7.93 3.38
N GLY A 104 10.82 -7.83 2.91
CA GLY A 104 11.84 -7.04 3.57
C GLY A 104 11.58 -5.52 3.54
N GLY A 105 10.68 -5.04 2.69
CA GLY A 105 10.29 -3.63 2.56
C GLY A 105 8.98 -3.26 3.29
N VAL A 106 8.34 -4.21 3.98
CA VAL A 106 7.00 -3.98 4.57
C VAL A 106 7.12 -3.18 5.87
N ALA A 107 6.34 -2.10 5.99
CA ALA A 107 6.24 -1.30 7.21
C ALA A 107 4.80 -1.37 7.77
N ARG A 108 4.65 -1.44 9.08
CA ARG A 108 3.33 -1.60 9.74
C ARG A 108 3.21 -0.72 10.98
N CYS A 109 2.01 -0.23 11.22
CA CYS A 109 1.63 0.43 12.47
C CYS A 109 0.32 -0.22 12.99
N PRO A 110 0.29 -0.68 14.26
CA PRO A 110 -0.89 -1.34 14.82
C PRO A 110 -2.07 -0.39 15.03
N PHE A 111 -1.85 0.92 14.85
CA PHE A 111 -2.82 1.98 15.01
C PHE A 111 -3.26 2.52 13.66
N GLY A 112 -4.54 2.89 13.56
CA GLY A 112 -5.16 3.41 12.35
C GLY A 112 -6.49 4.07 12.69
N GLY A 113 -7.57 3.72 11.98
CA GLY A 113 -8.90 4.31 12.17
C GLY A 113 -9.47 4.21 13.58
N GLN A 114 -9.06 3.22 14.39
CA GLN A 114 -9.47 3.14 15.80
C GLN A 114 -9.03 4.37 16.59
N LYS A 115 -7.81 4.90 16.34
CA LYS A 115 -7.30 6.06 17.07
C LYS A 115 -8.03 7.35 16.72
N VAL A 116 -8.51 7.46 15.47
CA VAL A 116 -9.42 8.53 15.07
C VAL A 116 -10.72 8.46 15.88
N GLN A 117 -11.29 7.25 16.03
CA GLN A 117 -12.54 7.05 16.79
C GLN A 117 -12.35 7.32 18.28
N GLU A 118 -11.23 6.89 18.87
CA GLU A 118 -10.90 7.16 20.28
C GLU A 118 -10.73 8.67 20.53
N SER A 119 -9.95 9.35 19.70
CA SER A 119 -9.79 10.81 19.74
C SER A 119 -11.13 11.52 19.60
N LEU A 120 -11.97 11.08 18.64
CA LEU A 120 -13.29 11.66 18.43
C LEU A 120 -14.21 11.40 19.62
N THR A 121 -14.17 10.22 20.24
CA THR A 121 -14.96 9.90 21.44
C THR A 121 -14.63 10.84 22.59
N ILE A 122 -13.35 11.15 22.79
CA ILE A 122 -12.90 12.10 23.83
C ILE A 122 -13.45 13.49 23.53
N SER A 123 -13.33 13.98 22.30
CA SER A 123 -13.87 15.30 21.93
C SER A 123 -15.39 15.37 21.95
N LEU A 124 -16.09 14.26 21.71
CA LEU A 124 -17.55 14.20 21.85
C LEU A 124 -17.96 14.25 23.31
N LEU A 125 -17.19 13.63 24.20
CA LEU A 125 -17.42 13.69 25.65
C LEU A 125 -17.26 15.13 26.18
N GLU A 126 -16.27 15.87 25.70
CA GLU A 126 -16.10 17.31 26.00
C GLU A 126 -17.32 18.14 25.60
N ASN A 127 -18.04 17.70 24.56
CA ASN A 127 -19.30 18.29 24.08
C ASN A 127 -20.56 17.68 24.73
N ASN A 128 -20.43 16.97 25.85
CA ASN A 128 -21.50 16.31 26.60
C ASN A 128 -22.20 15.14 25.87
N TYR A 129 -21.57 14.57 24.85
CA TYR A 129 -22.03 13.32 24.20
C TYR A 129 -21.24 12.13 24.75
N LYS A 130 -21.91 11.22 25.45
CA LYS A 130 -21.27 10.06 26.07
C LYS A 130 -21.52 8.80 25.25
N PHE A 131 -20.44 8.21 24.73
CA PHE A 131 -20.45 6.90 24.07
C PHE A 131 -19.50 5.98 24.84
N SER A 132 -20.02 4.92 25.47
CA SER A 132 -19.28 4.09 26.43
C SER A 132 -19.24 2.61 26.09
N SER A 133 -20.25 2.08 25.40
CA SER A 133 -20.35 0.68 25.02
C SER A 133 -19.67 0.38 23.68
N ILE A 134 -19.31 -0.89 23.46
CA ILE A 134 -18.78 -1.37 22.17
C ILE A 134 -19.77 -1.11 21.03
N THR A 135 -21.07 -1.22 21.29
CA THR A 135 -22.12 -0.93 20.29
C THR A 135 -22.14 0.54 19.91
N GLU A 136 -22.00 1.43 20.89
CA GLU A 136 -21.95 2.88 20.66
C GLU A 136 -20.70 3.32 19.88
N GLN A 137 -19.60 2.58 19.95
CA GLN A 137 -18.41 2.86 19.12
C GLN A 137 -18.71 2.75 17.62
N TRP A 138 -19.69 1.93 17.20
CA TRP A 138 -20.14 1.91 15.81
C TRP A 138 -20.87 3.21 15.42
N LEU A 139 -21.53 3.87 16.37
CA LEU A 139 -22.12 5.20 16.14
C LEU A 139 -21.02 6.25 16.00
N VAL A 140 -19.98 6.19 16.83
CA VAL A 140 -18.81 7.08 16.71
C VAL A 140 -18.13 6.89 15.35
N ARG A 141 -17.97 5.63 14.91
CA ARG A 141 -17.48 5.33 13.56
C ARG A 141 -18.37 5.94 12.48
N TYR A 142 -19.69 5.81 12.59
CA TYR A 142 -20.62 6.43 11.64
C TYR A 142 -20.48 7.96 11.63
N ILE A 143 -20.38 8.61 12.80
CA ILE A 143 -20.14 10.06 12.91
C ILE A 143 -18.84 10.42 12.18
N MET A 144 -17.75 9.70 12.47
CA MET A 144 -16.46 9.90 11.81
C MET A 144 -16.59 9.82 10.27
N GLU A 145 -17.24 8.78 9.75
CA GLU A 145 -17.42 8.59 8.31
C GLU A 145 -18.28 9.69 7.64
N GLN A 146 -19.20 10.33 8.39
CA GLN A 146 -20.09 11.36 7.85
C GLN A 146 -19.54 12.78 7.91
N SER A 147 -18.67 13.09 8.87
CA SER A 147 -18.29 14.48 9.17
C SER A 147 -16.79 14.74 9.23
N CYS A 148 -15.96 13.75 9.55
CA CYS A 148 -14.51 13.96 9.64
C CYS A 148 -13.89 14.11 8.25
N TYR A 149 -12.77 14.83 8.21
CA TYR A 149 -11.97 15.05 7.01
C TYR A 149 -10.51 15.32 7.41
N VAL A 150 -9.61 15.26 6.46
CA VAL A 150 -8.19 15.59 6.66
C VAL A 150 -7.94 16.99 6.15
N ALA A 151 -7.46 17.87 7.01
CA ALA A 151 -7.05 19.21 6.62
C ALA A 151 -5.78 19.12 5.75
N ILE A 152 -5.75 19.87 4.64
CA ILE A 152 -4.52 20.01 3.85
C ILE A 152 -3.49 20.72 4.71
N ASP A 153 -3.82 21.86 5.31
CA ASP A 153 -2.95 22.57 6.24
C ASP A 153 -3.62 22.72 7.60
N TYR A 154 -3.11 22.00 8.60
CA TYR A 154 -3.71 21.93 9.93
C TYR A 154 -3.72 23.27 10.64
N GLU A 155 -2.62 24.02 10.60
CA GLU A 155 -2.50 25.31 11.31
C GLU A 155 -3.41 26.36 10.69
N GLN A 156 -3.48 26.40 9.36
CA GLN A 156 -4.38 27.28 8.64
C GLN A 156 -5.85 26.96 8.94
N GLU A 157 -6.22 25.68 8.95
CA GLU A 157 -7.58 25.22 9.27
C GLU A 157 -7.96 25.59 10.71
N LEU A 158 -7.03 25.44 11.65
CA LEU A 158 -7.22 25.81 13.05
C LEU A 158 -7.45 27.32 13.23
N GLU A 159 -6.70 28.16 12.51
CA GLU A 159 -6.90 29.61 12.56
C GLU A 159 -8.22 30.02 11.91
N TRP A 160 -8.57 29.39 10.78
CA TRP A 160 -9.87 29.60 10.14
C TRP A 160 -11.03 29.27 11.09
N CYS A 161 -10.93 28.19 11.87
CA CYS A 161 -11.92 27.83 12.88
C CYS A 161 -12.13 28.91 13.94
N LYS A 162 -11.05 29.57 14.40
CA LYS A 162 -11.15 30.68 15.36
C LYS A 162 -11.89 31.88 14.77
N THR A 163 -11.70 32.15 13.48
CA THR A 163 -12.32 33.29 12.80
C THR A 163 -13.79 33.06 12.41
N LYS A 164 -14.19 31.81 12.12
CA LYS A 164 -15.55 31.46 11.63
C LYS A 164 -16.07 30.14 12.22
N PRO A 165 -16.36 30.08 13.54
CA PRO A 165 -16.75 28.84 14.20
C PRO A 165 -18.05 28.24 13.67
N ASP A 166 -19.02 29.07 13.24
CA ASP A 166 -20.34 28.58 12.81
C ASP A 166 -20.34 27.90 11.43
N THR A 167 -19.30 28.09 10.62
CA THR A 167 -19.19 27.45 9.30
C THR A 167 -18.73 25.99 9.40
N LEU A 168 -18.02 25.65 10.49
CA LEU A 168 -17.41 24.33 10.67
C LEU A 168 -18.30 23.37 11.48
N LYS A 169 -19.14 23.91 12.36
CA LYS A 169 -20.12 23.14 13.14
C LYS A 169 -20.99 22.32 12.20
N THR A 170 -20.91 21.01 12.34
CA THR A 170 -21.76 20.07 11.60
C THR A 170 -22.59 19.28 12.58
N SER A 171 -23.84 19.04 12.20
CA SER A 171 -24.73 18.14 12.94
C SER A 171 -24.92 16.85 12.15
N VAL A 172 -24.47 15.74 12.72
CA VAL A 172 -24.70 14.41 12.17
C VAL A 172 -26.03 13.90 12.71
N ASN A 173 -26.97 13.61 11.80
CA ASN A 173 -28.26 13.04 12.16
C ASN A 173 -28.13 11.52 12.38
N LEU A 174 -28.53 11.07 13.57
CA LEU A 174 -28.52 9.66 13.98
C LEU A 174 -29.93 9.05 13.97
N SER A 175 -30.99 9.84 13.81
CA SER A 175 -32.37 9.35 13.85
C SER A 175 -32.69 8.33 12.75
N LYS A 176 -31.89 8.32 11.67
CA LYS A 176 -31.98 7.31 10.60
C LYS A 176 -31.60 5.89 11.03
N LEU A 177 -30.94 5.70 12.17
CA LEU A 177 -30.36 4.42 12.59
C LEU A 177 -31.29 3.57 13.47
N ASN A 178 -32.56 3.95 13.65
CA ASN A 178 -33.55 3.24 14.49
C ASN A 178 -32.99 2.92 15.89
N LEU A 179 -32.49 3.94 16.58
CA LEU A 179 -31.85 3.78 17.88
C LEU A 179 -32.87 3.58 19.02
N PRO A 180 -32.49 2.89 20.11
CA PRO A 180 -33.35 2.76 21.30
C PRO A 180 -33.73 4.12 21.90
N ASP A 181 -34.88 4.15 22.56
CA ASP A 181 -35.37 5.34 23.26
C ASP A 181 -34.32 5.87 24.26
N GLY A 182 -34.11 7.19 24.25
CA GLY A 182 -33.07 7.86 25.04
C GLY A 182 -31.72 8.03 24.34
N SER A 183 -31.55 7.48 23.13
CA SER A 183 -30.37 7.72 22.30
C SER A 183 -30.34 9.14 21.72
N TYR A 184 -29.14 9.65 21.43
CA TYR A 184 -28.98 10.95 20.76
C TYR A 184 -29.56 10.92 19.34
N LEU A 185 -30.40 11.90 19.00
CA LEU A 185 -30.98 12.04 17.65
C LEU A 185 -30.02 12.72 16.67
N SER A 186 -29.16 13.60 17.18
CA SER A 186 -28.13 14.28 16.42
C SER A 186 -26.93 14.61 17.29
N VAL A 187 -25.74 14.57 16.70
CA VAL A 187 -24.49 14.91 17.36
C VAL A 187 -23.87 16.12 16.66
N GLN A 188 -23.52 17.14 17.43
CA GLN A 188 -22.82 18.31 16.94
C GLN A 188 -21.36 18.26 17.34
N HIS A 189 -20.47 18.59 16.39
CA HIS A 189 -19.06 18.78 16.66
C HIS A 189 -18.42 19.64 15.57
N ASP A 190 -17.28 20.23 15.91
CA ASP A 190 -16.57 21.22 15.11
C ASP A 190 -15.10 20.82 14.90
N ILE A 191 -14.19 21.25 15.76
CA ILE A 191 -12.73 21.14 15.61
C ILE A 191 -12.30 19.68 15.56
N SER A 192 -13.01 18.79 16.25
CA SER A 192 -12.72 17.35 16.25
C SER A 192 -12.84 16.69 14.88
N ARG A 193 -13.56 17.31 13.92
CA ARG A 193 -13.72 16.78 12.55
C ARG A 193 -12.39 16.58 11.83
N PHE A 194 -11.46 17.52 11.96
CA PHE A 194 -10.12 17.45 11.35
C PHE A 194 -8.99 17.24 12.36
N LYS A 195 -9.20 17.61 13.64
CA LYS A 195 -8.23 17.33 14.71
C LYS A 195 -8.05 15.83 14.97
N SER A 196 -9.12 15.03 14.96
CA SER A 196 -9.01 13.59 15.26
C SER A 196 -8.24 12.80 14.18
N PRO A 197 -8.44 13.07 12.87
CA PRO A 197 -7.61 12.48 11.81
C PRO A 197 -6.17 13.03 11.73
N GLU A 198 -5.88 14.20 12.31
CA GLU A 198 -4.54 14.79 12.24
C GLU A 198 -3.45 13.88 12.84
N GLY A 199 -3.83 12.96 13.74
CA GLY A 199 -2.90 11.97 14.31
C GLY A 199 -2.17 11.09 13.30
N PHE A 200 -2.68 10.94 12.07
CA PHE A 200 -1.92 10.29 10.99
C PHE A 200 -0.67 11.07 10.57
N PHE A 201 -0.69 12.40 10.71
CA PHE A 201 0.38 13.30 10.27
C PHE A 201 1.11 13.97 11.43
N ASN A 202 0.50 14.02 12.61
CA ASN A 202 1.10 14.47 13.86
C ASN A 202 0.69 13.54 15.02
N VAL A 203 1.57 12.59 15.35
CA VAL A 203 1.31 11.54 16.35
C VAL A 203 1.10 12.06 17.78
N ASP A 204 1.55 13.28 18.08
CA ASP A 204 1.33 13.95 19.36
C ASP A 204 -0.19 14.12 19.64
N MET A 205 -1.00 14.22 18.58
CA MET A 205 -2.47 14.30 18.69
C MET A 205 -3.11 13.01 19.22
N TRP A 206 -2.41 11.88 19.11
CA TRP A 206 -2.84 10.59 19.65
C TRP A 206 -2.05 10.17 20.89
N GLU A 207 -1.08 10.98 21.34
CA GLU A 207 -0.19 10.68 22.45
C GLU A 207 0.50 9.30 22.27
N LEU A 208 1.01 9.04 21.06
CA LEU A 208 1.67 7.77 20.69
C LEU A 208 3.12 7.98 20.27
N ASP A 209 4.00 7.07 20.70
CA ASP A 209 5.42 7.04 20.31
C ASP A 209 5.67 6.32 18.96
N TYR A 210 4.70 6.35 18.04
CA TYR A 210 4.78 5.66 16.75
C TYR A 210 5.06 6.63 15.59
N PRO A 211 5.65 6.18 14.47
CA PRO A 211 5.87 7.04 13.32
C PRO A 211 4.54 7.50 12.69
N THR A 212 4.53 8.75 12.24
CA THR A 212 3.46 9.29 11.38
C THR A 212 3.39 8.52 10.06
N LEU A 213 2.28 8.64 9.33
CA LEU A 213 2.03 7.91 8.10
C LEU A 213 3.13 8.13 7.05
N HIS A 214 3.56 9.37 6.85
CA HIS A 214 4.62 9.73 5.91
C HIS A 214 6.00 9.21 6.35
N LYS A 215 6.28 9.17 7.67
CA LYS A 215 7.50 8.54 8.20
C LYS A 215 7.47 7.02 8.06
N LEU A 216 6.31 6.39 8.24
CA LEU A 216 6.14 4.96 8.03
C LEU A 216 6.35 4.58 6.56
N TYR A 217 5.85 5.41 5.64
CA TYR A 217 6.15 5.30 4.22
C TYR A 217 7.65 5.44 3.95
N GLN A 218 8.32 6.42 4.58
CA GLN A 218 9.77 6.56 4.48
C GLN A 218 10.52 5.32 4.98
N THR A 219 10.09 4.72 6.10
CA THR A 219 10.66 3.45 6.58
C THR A 219 10.52 2.34 5.55
N CYS A 220 9.37 2.22 4.88
CA CYS A 220 9.19 1.27 3.78
C CYS A 220 10.22 1.50 2.65
N LEU A 221 10.43 2.76 2.26
CA LEU A 221 11.45 3.10 1.25
C LEU A 221 12.87 2.76 1.70
N ASP A 222 13.23 3.05 2.95
CA ASP A 222 14.56 2.78 3.48
C ASP A 222 14.82 1.28 3.60
N LEU A 223 13.82 0.51 4.00
CA LEU A 223 13.87 -0.94 4.01
C LEU A 223 14.01 -1.52 2.59
N LEU A 224 13.25 -0.99 1.62
CA LEU A 224 13.41 -1.38 0.22
C LEU A 224 14.81 -1.10 -0.32
N ARG A 225 15.38 0.06 0.01
CA ARG A 225 16.77 0.41 -0.37
C ARG A 225 17.77 -0.60 0.16
N ALA A 226 17.63 -1.00 1.43
CA ALA A 226 18.48 -2.00 2.05
C ALA A 226 18.34 -3.38 1.40
N VAL A 227 17.11 -3.83 1.12
CA VAL A 227 16.85 -5.14 0.49
C VAL A 227 17.37 -5.20 -0.94
N LEU A 228 17.18 -4.12 -1.70
CA LEU A 228 17.56 -4.06 -3.11
C LEU A 228 19.04 -3.67 -3.31
N ASN A 229 19.79 -3.39 -2.23
CA ASN A 229 21.15 -2.81 -2.28
C ASN A 229 21.25 -1.56 -3.18
N ILE A 230 20.18 -0.77 -3.26
CA ILE A 230 20.13 0.42 -4.11
C ILE A 230 20.66 1.60 -3.31
N ASN A 231 21.85 2.06 -3.68
CA ASN A 231 22.43 3.29 -3.15
C ASN A 231 21.82 4.48 -3.92
N LEU A 232 20.75 5.09 -3.40
CA LEU A 232 20.07 6.23 -4.05
C LEU A 232 20.82 7.57 -3.91
N ASN A 233 22.00 7.61 -3.28
CA ASN A 233 22.91 8.77 -3.29
C ASN A 233 23.65 8.94 -4.64
N CYS A 234 23.10 8.45 -5.74
CA CYS A 234 23.68 8.61 -7.08
C CYS A 234 23.59 10.05 -7.64
N THR A 235 23.24 11.06 -6.85
CA THR A 235 23.49 12.45 -7.22
C THR A 235 24.98 12.81 -7.08
N GLU A 236 25.68 12.30 -6.07
CA GLU A 236 27.11 12.63 -5.86
C GLU A 236 28.05 11.82 -6.77
N PHE A 237 27.65 10.62 -7.19
CA PHE A 237 28.46 9.80 -8.11
C PHE A 237 28.46 10.34 -9.55
N ILE A 238 27.45 11.13 -9.92
CA ILE A 238 27.32 11.71 -11.27
C ILE A 238 28.15 13.00 -11.40
N GLU A 239 28.23 13.84 -10.36
CA GLU A 239 28.99 15.10 -10.44
C GLU A 239 30.52 14.92 -10.41
N GLY A 240 31.02 13.91 -9.68
CA GLY A 240 32.47 13.65 -9.57
C GLY A 240 33.14 13.20 -10.87
N GLU A 241 32.46 12.39 -11.68
CA GLU A 241 33.01 11.89 -12.96
C GLU A 241 32.72 12.83 -14.15
N LEU A 242 31.64 13.63 -14.11
CA LEU A 242 31.35 14.64 -15.16
C LEU A 242 32.36 15.79 -15.15
N LEU A 243 32.88 16.18 -13.99
CA LEU A 243 33.98 17.15 -13.89
C LEU A 243 35.32 16.59 -14.42
N GLY A 244 35.53 15.27 -14.30
CA GLY A 244 36.67 14.58 -14.91
C GLY A 244 36.56 14.46 -16.43
N ALA A 245 35.36 14.19 -16.96
CA ALA A 245 35.12 14.05 -18.39
C ALA A 245 35.15 15.39 -19.15
N SER A 246 34.75 16.50 -18.52
CA SER A 246 34.83 17.85 -19.11
C SER A 246 36.27 18.37 -19.21
N ALA A 247 37.16 17.94 -18.31
CA ALA A 247 38.58 18.29 -18.35
C ALA A 247 39.33 17.62 -19.51
N VAL A 248 38.92 16.41 -19.93
CA VAL A 248 39.55 15.68 -21.05
C VAL A 248 39.10 16.22 -22.41
N LEU A 249 37.88 16.74 -22.53
CA LEU A 249 37.35 17.29 -23.79
C LEU A 249 37.87 18.70 -24.14
N ASN A 250 38.30 19.48 -23.14
CA ASN A 250 38.83 20.84 -23.38
C ASN A 250 40.34 20.92 -23.63
N ALA A 251 41.09 19.82 -23.51
CA ALA A 251 42.53 19.80 -23.74
C ALA A 251 42.93 19.63 -25.22
N ASN A 252 42.01 19.29 -26.11
CA ASN A 252 42.29 19.01 -27.53
C ASN A 252 41.48 19.91 -28.48
N LYS A 253 41.83 21.20 -28.52
CA LYS A 253 41.54 22.05 -29.70
C LYS A 253 42.82 22.22 -30.52
N PRO A 254 42.95 21.64 -31.72
CA PRO A 254 43.95 22.11 -32.68
C PRO A 254 43.40 23.33 -33.42
N ASN A 255 44.19 24.39 -33.43
CA ASN A 255 43.99 25.57 -34.28
C ASN A 255 44.17 25.19 -35.76
N GLY A 256 43.20 25.60 -36.60
CA GLY A 256 43.39 26.01 -37.99
C GLY A 256 43.88 24.99 -39.03
N GLY A 257 43.12 24.84 -40.12
CA GLY A 257 43.66 24.42 -41.42
C GLY A 257 43.02 23.19 -42.06
N ASN A 258 42.49 23.38 -43.27
CA ASN A 258 41.98 22.33 -44.17
C ASN A 258 43.02 21.22 -44.44
N THR A 259 42.64 19.94 -44.28
CA THR A 259 42.87 18.85 -45.26
C THR A 259 42.30 17.52 -44.74
N LYS A 260 41.68 16.74 -45.64
CA LYS A 260 41.26 15.36 -45.38
C LYS A 260 42.51 14.50 -45.17
N GLN A 261 42.71 13.93 -43.98
CA GLN A 261 43.52 12.73 -43.78
C GLN A 261 42.90 11.84 -42.70
N ASN A 262 42.80 10.54 -43.03
CA ASN A 262 42.49 9.46 -42.11
C ASN A 262 43.54 9.43 -41.00
N VAL A 263 43.12 9.58 -39.75
CA VAL A 263 43.94 9.24 -38.58
C VAL A 263 43.42 7.89 -38.07
N GLU A 264 44.09 6.82 -38.46
CA GLU A 264 44.05 5.56 -37.73
C GLU A 264 44.78 5.78 -36.40
N SER A 265 44.03 5.86 -35.30
CA SER A 265 44.60 5.76 -33.95
C SER A 265 44.49 4.32 -33.45
N THR A 266 45.63 3.67 -33.39
CA THR A 266 45.89 2.34 -32.84
C THR A 266 45.86 2.36 -31.30
N ASN A 267 44.69 2.12 -30.69
CA ASN A 267 44.57 1.46 -29.37
C ASN A 267 43.11 1.09 -29.07
N PRO A 268 42.75 -0.19 -28.80
CA PRO A 268 41.36 -0.63 -28.70
C PRO A 268 40.79 -0.69 -27.26
N SER A 269 41.37 0.02 -26.28
CA SER A 269 41.09 -0.21 -24.85
C SER A 269 40.27 0.84 -24.10
N GLU A 270 39.64 1.81 -24.76
CA GLU A 270 38.78 2.78 -24.08
C GLU A 270 37.49 3.04 -24.85
N ARG A 271 36.32 2.63 -24.32
CA ARG A 271 35.02 3.26 -24.63
C ARG A 271 34.05 3.26 -23.44
N PHE A 272 33.40 4.41 -23.31
CA PHE A 272 32.80 5.08 -22.15
C PHE A 272 31.46 4.53 -21.63
N LEU A 273 31.18 4.88 -20.36
CA LEU A 273 29.92 4.71 -19.63
C LEU A 273 28.92 5.82 -20.01
N VAL A 274 27.66 5.47 -20.27
CA VAL A 274 26.55 6.44 -20.40
C VAL A 274 25.46 6.06 -19.40
N LEU A 275 25.25 6.94 -18.42
CA LEU A 275 24.17 6.85 -17.42
C LEU A 275 22.90 7.54 -17.96
N PRO A 276 21.71 7.16 -17.48
CA PRO A 276 20.46 7.80 -17.90
C PRO A 276 20.45 9.29 -17.52
N CYS A 277 20.15 10.16 -18.49
CA CYS A 277 19.82 11.56 -18.25
C CYS A 277 18.29 11.70 -18.26
N LEU A 278 17.72 12.15 -17.15
CA LEU A 278 16.32 12.53 -17.05
C LEU A 278 16.15 13.89 -17.74
N ASP A 279 15.46 13.92 -18.88
CA ASP A 279 15.08 15.17 -19.52
C ASP A 279 13.64 15.56 -19.14
N ASN A 280 13.42 16.84 -18.86
CA ASN A 280 12.18 17.37 -18.23
C ASN A 280 10.96 17.44 -19.17
N ASN A 281 11.07 16.97 -20.41
CA ASN A 281 10.04 17.15 -21.44
C ASN A 281 9.62 15.82 -22.08
N HIS A 282 8.78 15.05 -21.36
CA HIS A 282 7.72 14.11 -21.82
C HIS A 282 7.81 13.34 -23.17
N ASN A 283 8.94 13.22 -23.83
CA ASN A 283 9.12 12.40 -25.03
C ASN A 283 10.16 11.32 -24.75
N SER A 284 9.64 10.10 -24.61
CA SER A 284 10.38 8.86 -24.42
C SER A 284 11.39 8.63 -25.55
N LEU A 285 12.68 8.78 -25.23
CA LEU A 285 13.75 8.10 -25.95
C LEU A 285 14.60 7.33 -24.93
N TRP A 286 14.20 6.08 -24.66
CA TRP A 286 15.04 5.13 -23.95
C TRP A 286 16.15 4.65 -24.90
N VAL A 287 17.26 5.38 -24.94
CA VAL A 287 18.45 4.88 -25.66
C VAL A 287 19.12 3.83 -24.77
N TYR A 288 18.73 2.57 -24.95
CA TYR A 288 19.45 1.44 -24.35
C TYR A 288 20.77 1.24 -25.11
N ILE A 289 21.86 1.79 -24.59
CA ILE A 289 23.21 1.49 -25.08
C ILE A 289 23.71 0.26 -24.33
N THR A 290 23.56 -0.93 -24.92
CA THR A 290 24.21 -2.15 -24.41
C THR A 290 25.71 -2.07 -24.72
N ILE A 291 26.52 -1.73 -23.71
CA ILE A 291 27.98 -1.78 -23.82
C ILE A 291 28.41 -3.25 -23.67
N LEU A 292 28.75 -3.90 -24.78
CA LEU A 292 29.42 -5.20 -24.76
C LEU A 292 30.85 -5.03 -24.22
N LEU A 293 31.02 -5.12 -22.90
CA LEU A 293 32.32 -5.34 -22.27
C LEU A 293 32.78 -6.76 -22.60
N LYS A 294 33.33 -6.95 -23.81
CA LYS A 294 33.87 -8.24 -24.28
C LYS A 294 34.92 -8.84 -23.33
N SER A 295 35.52 -8.03 -22.47
CA SER A 295 36.61 -8.40 -21.55
C SER A 295 36.17 -8.79 -20.14
N HIS A 296 34.96 -8.40 -19.67
CA HIS A 296 34.52 -8.64 -18.29
C HIS A 296 33.01 -8.96 -18.19
N PRO A 297 32.59 -10.22 -18.45
CA PRO A 297 31.18 -10.62 -18.39
C PRO A 297 30.55 -10.38 -17.01
N TYR A 298 31.33 -10.41 -15.93
CA TYR A 298 30.88 -10.13 -14.57
C TYR A 298 30.45 -8.66 -14.38
N LEU A 299 31.16 -7.70 -14.98
CA LEU A 299 30.81 -6.28 -14.87
C LEU A 299 29.51 -5.95 -15.62
N HIS A 300 29.31 -6.58 -16.79
CA HIS A 300 28.07 -6.48 -17.54
C HIS A 300 26.88 -7.07 -16.76
N MET A 301 27.07 -8.23 -16.10
CA MET A 301 26.06 -8.81 -15.23
C MET A 301 25.74 -7.89 -14.02
N CYS A 302 26.75 -7.31 -13.38
CA CYS A 302 26.54 -6.35 -12.29
C CYS A 302 25.79 -5.08 -12.74
N LEU A 303 26.08 -4.55 -13.93
CA LEU A 303 25.40 -3.37 -14.50
C LEU A 303 23.95 -3.68 -14.88
N LEU A 304 23.67 -4.86 -15.48
CA LEU A 304 22.31 -5.27 -15.77
C LEU A 304 21.50 -5.49 -14.49
N LEU A 305 22.11 -6.07 -13.46
CA LEU A 305 21.48 -6.26 -12.15
C LEU A 305 21.19 -4.91 -11.47
N SER A 306 22.12 -3.96 -11.50
CA SER A 306 21.91 -2.64 -10.91
C SER A 306 20.88 -1.82 -11.67
N MET A 307 20.87 -1.88 -13.02
CA MET A 307 19.83 -1.25 -13.84
C MET A 307 18.46 -1.87 -13.59
N GLY A 308 18.38 -3.20 -13.45
CA GLY A 308 17.15 -3.91 -13.09
C GLY A 308 16.61 -3.47 -11.73
N GLN A 309 17.48 -3.41 -10.71
CA GLN A 309 17.11 -2.96 -9.36
C GLN A 309 16.65 -1.50 -9.35
N LEU A 310 17.36 -0.60 -10.03
CA LEU A 310 16.97 0.81 -10.18
C LEU A 310 15.62 0.96 -10.88
N CYS A 311 15.38 0.17 -11.92
CA CYS A 311 14.10 0.13 -12.63
C CYS A 311 12.96 -0.34 -11.73
N MET A 312 13.15 -1.43 -10.97
CA MET A 312 12.15 -1.92 -10.02
C MET A 312 11.82 -0.87 -8.96
N ALA A 313 12.83 -0.27 -8.33
CA ALA A 313 12.61 0.77 -7.33
C ALA A 313 11.89 1.98 -7.91
N TRP A 314 12.23 2.41 -9.12
CA TRP A 314 11.52 3.49 -9.80
C TRP A 314 10.03 3.18 -9.96
N PHE A 315 9.67 2.00 -10.49
CA PHE A 315 8.27 1.62 -10.71
C PHE A 315 7.49 1.45 -9.40
N VAL A 316 8.12 0.92 -8.35
CA VAL A 316 7.47 0.70 -7.05
C VAL A 316 7.24 2.02 -6.31
N ILE A 317 8.23 2.91 -6.29
CA ILE A 317 8.19 4.15 -5.48
C ILE A 317 7.27 5.20 -6.09
N ARG A 318 7.12 5.21 -7.42
CA ARG A 318 6.33 6.22 -8.14
C ARG A 318 4.83 6.09 -7.87
N ALA A 319 4.32 4.87 -7.79
CA ALA A 319 2.88 4.61 -7.72
C ALA A 319 2.46 4.13 -6.33
N VAL A 320 1.71 4.96 -5.61
CA VAL A 320 1.17 4.66 -4.29
C VAL A 320 -0.33 4.46 -4.39
N TYR A 321 -0.81 3.27 -4.01
CA TYR A 321 -2.21 2.87 -4.13
C TYR A 321 -2.87 2.85 -2.75
N LEU A 322 -3.92 3.63 -2.57
CA LEU A 322 -4.65 3.69 -1.30
C LEU A 322 -5.67 2.56 -1.18
N SER A 323 -5.77 1.96 0.00
CA SER A 323 -6.78 0.94 0.34
C SER A 323 -7.32 1.20 1.75
N GLY A 324 -8.53 0.72 2.03
CA GLY A 324 -9.13 0.77 3.35
C GLY A 324 -10.03 1.98 3.60
N GLY A 325 -11.00 1.82 4.49
CA GLY A 325 -12.09 2.77 4.67
C GLY A 325 -11.65 4.15 5.18
N VAL A 326 -10.57 4.26 5.95
CA VAL A 326 -10.13 5.55 6.49
C VAL A 326 -9.55 6.45 5.42
N THR A 327 -8.97 5.87 4.35
CA THR A 327 -8.48 6.64 3.21
C THR A 327 -9.59 7.35 2.44
N MET A 328 -10.87 7.05 2.73
CA MET A 328 -12.03 7.72 2.13
C MET A 328 -12.36 9.07 2.78
N LEU A 329 -11.68 9.44 3.87
CA LEU A 329 -11.85 10.77 4.46
C LEU A 329 -11.51 11.85 3.42
N PRO A 330 -12.36 12.89 3.25
CA PRO A 330 -12.08 13.98 2.33
C PRO A 330 -10.74 14.66 2.64
N GLY A 331 -9.96 15.04 1.62
CA GLY A 331 -8.64 15.66 1.79
C GLY A 331 -7.50 14.68 2.11
N PHE A 332 -7.80 13.40 2.33
CA PHE A 332 -6.78 12.41 2.71
C PHE A 332 -5.73 12.19 1.60
N PRO A 333 -6.11 11.91 0.32
CA PRO A 333 -5.14 11.74 -0.74
C PRO A 333 -4.26 12.98 -0.95
N GLU A 334 -4.86 14.18 -0.94
CA GLU A 334 -4.19 15.45 -1.20
C GLU A 334 -3.19 15.79 -0.09
N ARG A 335 -3.58 15.60 1.19
CA ARG A 335 -2.67 15.78 2.32
C ARG A 335 -1.51 14.79 2.25
N LEU A 336 -1.79 13.52 1.95
CA LEU A 336 -0.75 12.50 1.85
C LEU A 336 0.23 12.82 0.72
N GLU A 337 -0.26 13.16 -0.48
CA GLU A 337 0.56 13.56 -1.61
C GLU A 337 1.49 14.73 -1.24
N ARG A 338 0.95 15.74 -0.56
CA ARG A 338 1.72 16.89 -0.08
C ARG A 338 2.84 16.48 0.88
N GLU A 339 2.60 15.57 1.82
CA GLU A 339 3.64 15.10 2.74
C GLU A 339 4.66 14.19 2.06
N LEU A 340 4.24 13.28 1.17
CA LEU A 340 5.15 12.39 0.47
C LEU A 340 6.03 13.14 -0.55
N THR A 341 5.50 14.17 -1.21
CA THR A 341 6.26 15.00 -2.15
C THR A 341 7.42 15.72 -1.46
N LYS A 342 7.27 16.12 -0.18
CA LYS A 342 8.36 16.72 0.60
C LYS A 342 9.48 15.73 0.92
N LEU A 343 9.15 14.44 0.99
CA LEU A 343 10.09 13.36 1.30
C LEU A 343 10.74 12.75 0.05
N ALA A 344 10.08 12.89 -1.10
CA ALA A 344 10.57 12.36 -2.36
C ALA A 344 11.85 13.09 -2.82
N PRO A 345 12.80 12.39 -3.46
CA PRO A 345 13.94 13.03 -4.10
C PRO A 345 13.50 14.06 -5.15
N PRO A 346 14.26 15.15 -5.37
CA PRO A 346 13.92 16.15 -6.38
C PRO A 346 13.71 15.51 -7.76
N GLY A 347 12.58 15.79 -8.41
CA GLY A 347 12.25 15.30 -9.75
C GLY A 347 11.60 13.91 -9.80
N VAL A 348 11.38 13.24 -8.67
CA VAL A 348 10.60 11.98 -8.61
C VAL A 348 9.14 12.30 -8.31
N PRO A 349 8.21 12.18 -9.27
CA PRO A 349 6.80 12.38 -8.98
C PRO A 349 6.27 11.24 -8.11
N VAL A 350 5.50 11.58 -7.08
CA VAL A 350 4.74 10.62 -6.28
C VAL A 350 3.30 10.65 -6.75
N GLU A 351 2.84 9.55 -7.35
CA GLU A 351 1.47 9.42 -7.86
C GLU A 351 0.61 8.69 -6.83
N ILE A 352 -0.34 9.41 -6.23
CA ILE A 352 -1.33 8.82 -5.32
C ILE A 352 -2.55 8.36 -6.13
N HIS A 353 -2.77 7.04 -6.16
CA HIS A 353 -3.94 6.43 -6.76
C HIS A 353 -5.01 6.16 -5.69
N ALA A 354 -6.13 6.86 -5.79
CA ALA A 354 -7.21 6.82 -4.81
C ALA A 354 -8.56 6.50 -5.49
N ALA A 355 -8.88 5.21 -5.67
CA ALA A 355 -10.12 4.78 -6.33
C ALA A 355 -11.37 5.10 -5.49
N PRO A 356 -12.52 5.46 -6.08
CA PRO A 356 -13.72 5.78 -5.29
C PRO A 356 -14.28 4.59 -4.51
N GLN A 357 -13.95 3.35 -4.88
CA GLN A 357 -14.39 2.13 -4.20
C GLN A 357 -13.35 1.55 -3.23
N ARG A 358 -12.48 2.38 -2.64
CA ARG A 358 -11.40 1.95 -1.71
C ARG A 358 -11.84 1.06 -0.56
N TYR A 359 -13.07 1.25 -0.08
CA TYR A 359 -13.66 0.41 0.96
C TYR A 359 -13.80 -1.07 0.54
N HIS A 360 -13.95 -1.34 -0.76
CA HIS A 360 -14.19 -2.66 -1.34
C HIS A 360 -13.05 -3.16 -2.24
N CYS A 361 -11.89 -2.50 -2.26
CA CYS A 361 -10.78 -2.83 -3.17
C CYS A 361 -10.41 -4.31 -3.13
N ALA A 362 -10.18 -4.89 -1.95
CA ALA A 362 -9.82 -6.31 -1.84
C ALA A 362 -10.89 -7.24 -2.42
N TYR A 363 -12.18 -6.92 -2.25
CA TYR A 363 -13.27 -7.71 -2.83
C TYR A 363 -13.33 -7.57 -4.36
N ILE A 364 -13.19 -6.34 -4.87
CA ILE A 364 -13.17 -6.06 -6.32
C ILE A 364 -11.98 -6.77 -6.99
N GLY A 365 -10.81 -6.71 -6.36
CA GLY A 365 -9.62 -7.43 -6.82
C GLY A 365 -9.78 -8.94 -6.76
N ALA A 366 -10.39 -9.48 -5.70
CA ALA A 366 -10.72 -10.90 -5.62
C ALA A 366 -11.65 -11.35 -6.75
N ALA A 367 -12.68 -10.55 -7.06
CA ALA A 367 -13.57 -10.81 -8.19
C ALA A 367 -12.80 -10.79 -9.52
N ALA A 368 -11.87 -9.86 -9.70
CA ALA A 368 -11.02 -9.82 -10.90
C ALA A 368 -10.11 -11.04 -11.03
N VAL A 369 -9.48 -11.49 -9.93
CA VAL A 369 -8.62 -12.69 -9.91
C VAL A 369 -9.44 -13.96 -10.13
N ALA A 370 -10.64 -14.06 -9.55
CA ALA A 370 -11.51 -15.23 -9.71
C ALA A 370 -11.99 -15.44 -11.16
N LEU A 371 -11.97 -14.38 -11.98
CA LEU A 371 -12.30 -14.44 -13.41
C LEU A 371 -11.10 -14.80 -14.30
N MET A 372 -9.89 -14.92 -13.74
CA MET A 372 -8.71 -15.28 -14.52
C MET A 372 -8.73 -16.77 -14.89
N PRO A 373 -8.32 -17.14 -16.13
CA PRO A 373 -8.22 -18.54 -16.55
C PRO A 373 -7.30 -19.39 -15.65
N GLN A 374 -6.31 -18.75 -15.02
CA GLN A 374 -5.33 -19.38 -14.13
C GLN A 374 -5.84 -19.58 -12.70
N PHE A 375 -7.04 -19.11 -12.35
CA PHE A 375 -7.54 -19.16 -10.97
C PHE A 375 -7.54 -20.57 -10.38
N GLU A 376 -7.96 -21.58 -11.14
CA GLU A 376 -7.96 -22.98 -10.67
C GLU A 376 -6.53 -23.49 -10.39
N GLN A 377 -5.52 -22.97 -11.08
CA GLN A 377 -4.11 -23.32 -10.86
C GLN A 377 -3.57 -22.69 -9.57
N MET A 378 -4.08 -21.50 -9.19
CA MET A 378 -3.75 -20.81 -7.95
C MET A 378 -4.47 -21.40 -6.73
N ALA A 379 -5.59 -22.08 -6.94
CA ALA A 379 -6.36 -22.72 -5.89
C ALA A 379 -5.81 -24.13 -5.55
N ILE A 380 -6.08 -24.56 -4.32
CA ILE A 380 -5.88 -25.94 -3.88
C ILE A 380 -7.22 -26.65 -4.05
N SER A 381 -7.25 -27.67 -4.91
CA SER A 381 -8.46 -28.47 -5.15
C SER A 381 -8.75 -29.43 -3.99
N LEU A 382 -10.00 -29.90 -3.91
CA LEU A 382 -10.41 -30.96 -2.97
C LEU A 382 -9.51 -32.20 -3.06
N GLU A 383 -9.16 -32.63 -4.28
CA GLU A 383 -8.33 -33.81 -4.50
C GLU A 383 -6.88 -33.58 -4.04
N GLU A 384 -6.32 -32.41 -4.35
CA GLU A 384 -4.99 -32.01 -3.93
C GLU A 384 -4.90 -31.88 -2.40
N TRP A 385 -5.91 -31.29 -1.76
CA TRP A 385 -5.99 -31.21 -0.30
C TRP A 385 -6.03 -32.59 0.35
N LYS A 386 -6.81 -33.52 -0.19
CA LYS A 386 -6.87 -34.90 0.32
C LYS A 386 -5.53 -35.65 0.15
N ARG A 387 -4.79 -35.37 -0.92
CA ARG A 387 -3.50 -36.03 -1.20
C ARG A 387 -2.35 -35.46 -0.38
N GLU A 388 -2.27 -34.13 -0.28
CA GLU A 388 -1.08 -33.42 0.21
C GLU A 388 -1.30 -32.71 1.54
N SER A 389 -2.56 -32.43 1.90
CA SER A 389 -2.96 -31.69 3.09
C SER A 389 -2.12 -30.41 3.23
N VAL A 390 -1.52 -30.15 4.40
CA VAL A 390 -0.69 -28.97 4.70
C VAL A 390 0.44 -28.75 3.70
N ARG A 391 0.96 -29.81 3.03
CA ARG A 391 2.02 -29.65 2.02
C ARG A 391 1.57 -28.87 0.80
N ALA A 392 0.27 -28.87 0.49
CA ALA A 392 -0.29 -28.10 -0.63
C ALA A 392 -0.13 -26.59 -0.44
N PHE A 393 0.09 -26.09 0.79
CA PHE A 393 0.33 -24.67 1.06
C PHE A 393 1.57 -24.11 0.38
N LYS A 394 2.50 -24.96 -0.07
CA LYS A 394 3.64 -24.54 -0.92
C LYS A 394 3.21 -23.80 -2.18
N LYS A 395 2.00 -24.09 -2.71
CA LYS A 395 1.43 -23.39 -3.87
C LYS A 395 1.19 -21.90 -3.62
N TRP A 396 0.96 -21.51 -2.35
CA TRP A 396 0.71 -20.12 -1.97
C TRP A 396 1.95 -19.41 -1.42
N GLN A 397 3.08 -20.10 -1.37
CA GLN A 397 4.35 -19.49 -0.98
C GLN A 397 5.00 -18.88 -2.22
N ALA A 398 5.67 -17.74 -2.04
CA ALA A 398 6.51 -17.19 -3.10
C ALA A 398 7.55 -18.25 -3.52
N PRO A 399 7.91 -18.34 -4.81
CA PRO A 399 8.94 -19.25 -5.26
C PRO A 399 10.23 -18.93 -4.50
N THR A 400 10.67 -19.87 -3.64
CA THR A 400 12.00 -19.79 -3.03
C THR A 400 13.00 -20.04 -4.14
N SER A 401 13.72 -18.98 -4.55
CA SER A 401 14.86 -19.03 -5.46
C SER A 401 15.93 -20.01 -4.99
#